data_AF-A0A964TYL3-F1
#
_entry.id   AF-A0A964TYL3-F1
#
_cell.length_a   1.000
_cell.length_b   1.000
_cell.length_c   1.000
_cell.angle_alpha   90.00
_cell.angle_beta   90.00
_cell.angle_gamma   90.00
#
_symmetry.space_group_name_H-M   'P 1'
#
loop_
_entity.id
_entity.type
_entity.pdbx_description
1 polymer ?
#
loop_
_entity_poly.entity_id
_entity_poly.type
_entity_poly.pdbx_seq_one_letter_code
_entity_poly.pdbx_strand_id
1 'polypeptide(L)'
;MAKLVLICIILFAPAAWAEQPGLSISGDARMGIVWERPAAVPGADRAAAKLYARSRLRMKFVGETDGGLTYGAEIELENPTGRAKARRVFIGR
;
A
#
# COMPACT_ATOMS: atom_id res chain seq x y z
N MET A 1 -29.28 -33.79 -10.49
CA MET A 1 -29.53 -32.53 -9.77
C MET A 1 -28.26 -31.86 -9.21
N ALA A 2 -27.19 -32.59 -8.88
CA ALA A 2 -25.94 -32.01 -8.37
C ALA A 2 -25.24 -31.00 -9.31
N LYS A 3 -25.38 -31.14 -10.64
CA LYS A 3 -24.78 -30.20 -11.62
C LYS A 3 -25.41 -28.80 -11.61
N LEU A 4 -26.66 -28.66 -11.17
CA LEU A 4 -27.37 -27.38 -11.15
C LEU A 4 -26.95 -26.52 -9.94
N VAL A 5 -26.59 -27.17 -8.84
CA VAL A 5 -26.11 -26.50 -7.62
C VAL A 5 -24.74 -25.85 -7.85
N LEU A 6 -23.86 -26.49 -8.63
CA LEU A 6 -22.53 -25.96 -8.94
C LEU A 6 -22.60 -24.68 -9.79
N ILE A 7 -23.56 -24.59 -10.70
CA ILE A 7 -23.74 -23.41 -11.58
C ILE A 7 -24.27 -22.21 -10.79
N CYS A 8 -25.16 -22.42 -9.81
CA CYS A 8 -25.63 -21.34 -8.93
C CYS A 8 -24.51 -20.77 -8.04
N ILE A 9 -23.56 -21.58 -7.60
CA ILE A 9 -22.43 -21.12 -6.76
C ILE A 9 -21.45 -20.23 -7.56
N ILE A 10 -21.28 -20.48 -8.85
CA ILE A 10 -20.41 -19.65 -9.72
C ILE A 10 -21.08 -18.32 -10.07
N LEU A 11 -22.41 -18.30 -10.23
CA LEU A 11 -23.17 -17.08 -10.53
C LEU A 11 -23.43 -16.19 -9.30
N PHE A 12 -23.40 -16.76 -8.09
CA PHE A 12 -23.54 -16.04 -6.82
C PHE A 12 -22.23 -15.89 -6.04
N ALA A 13 -21.08 -16.25 -6.62
CA ALA A 13 -19.79 -15.83 -6.08
C ALA A 13 -19.79 -14.29 -6.11
N PRO A 14 -19.97 -13.62 -4.96
CA PRO A 14 -20.27 -12.21 -4.98
C PRO A 14 -19.05 -11.49 -5.52
N ALA A 15 -19.32 -10.36 -6.17
CA ALA A 15 -18.40 -9.30 -6.47
C ALA A 15 -17.73 -8.69 -5.22
N ALA A 16 -17.31 -9.52 -4.26
CA ALA A 16 -16.63 -9.18 -3.01
C ALA A 16 -15.23 -8.57 -3.23
N TRP A 17 -14.82 -8.43 -4.49
CA TRP A 17 -13.58 -7.82 -4.94
C TRP A 17 -13.84 -6.56 -5.78
N ALA A 18 -15.06 -6.01 -5.76
CA ALA A 18 -15.27 -4.65 -6.22
C ALA A 18 -14.67 -3.72 -5.17
N GLU A 19 -13.66 -2.95 -5.55
CA GLU A 19 -13.13 -1.89 -4.70
C GLU A 19 -14.28 -0.95 -4.32
N GLN A 20 -14.64 -0.93 -3.04
CA GLN A 20 -15.74 -0.11 -2.58
C GLN A 20 -15.44 1.36 -2.92
N PRO A 21 -16.37 2.06 -3.61
CA PRO A 21 -16.24 3.48 -3.85
C PRO A 21 -16.04 4.22 -2.53
N GLY A 22 -15.09 5.14 -2.50
CA GLY A 22 -14.77 5.92 -1.32
C GLY A 22 -13.28 6.18 -1.15
N LEU A 23 -12.96 6.75 0.01
CA LEU A 23 -11.60 7.03 0.45
C LEU A 23 -11.11 5.89 1.35
N SER A 24 -10.02 5.26 0.95
CA SER A 24 -9.27 4.29 1.76
C SER A 24 -7.93 4.91 2.17
N ILE A 25 -7.63 4.82 3.47
CA ILE A 25 -6.37 5.24 4.05
C ILE A 25 -5.75 4.03 4.73
N SER A 26 -4.52 3.71 4.36
CA SER A 26 -3.74 2.63 4.96
C SER A 26 -2.30 3.06 5.15
N GLY A 27 -1.60 2.47 6.10
CA GLY A 27 -0.21 2.81 6.34
C GLY A 27 0.48 1.86 7.30
N ASP A 28 1.80 1.92 7.30
CA ASP A 28 2.65 1.18 8.23
C ASP A 28 3.79 2.06 8.76
N ALA A 29 4.16 1.82 10.02
CA ALA A 29 5.29 2.46 10.67
C ALA A 29 6.26 1.38 11.15
N ARG A 30 7.51 1.46 10.71
CA ARG A 30 8.59 0.53 11.05
C ARG A 30 9.71 1.28 11.73
N MET A 31 10.13 0.78 12.87
CA MET A 31 11.24 1.32 13.64
C MET A 31 12.25 0.21 13.94
N GLY A 32 13.53 0.54 13.90
CA GLY A 32 14.60 -0.39 14.17
C GLY A 32 15.88 0.30 14.61
N ILE A 33 16.72 -0.44 15.32
CA ILE A 33 18.05 0.00 15.72
C ILE A 33 19.04 -0.90 15.00
N VAL A 34 19.98 -0.29 14.29
CA VAL A 34 21.07 -1.02 13.61
C VAL A 34 22.38 -0.71 14.33
N TRP A 35 23.07 -1.78 14.72
CA TRP A 35 24.41 -1.69 15.29
C TRP A 35 25.43 -1.83 14.16
N GLU A 36 26.03 -0.73 13.72
CA GLU A 36 27.10 -0.78 12.73
C GLU A 36 28.43 -1.00 13.44
N ARG A 37 29.08 -2.15 13.15
CA ARG A 37 30.47 -2.35 13.56
C ARG A 37 31.35 -1.45 12.70
N PRO A 38 32.16 -0.54 13.28
CA PRO A 38 33.04 0.31 12.49
C PRO A 38 34.06 -0.55 11.75
N ALA A 39 34.41 -0.13 10.53
CA ALA A 39 35.50 -0.74 9.77
C ALA A 39 36.81 -0.61 10.57
N ALA A 40 37.69 -1.61 10.49
CA ALA A 40 38.97 -1.64 11.18
C ALA A 40 39.96 -0.65 10.55
N VAL A 41 39.73 0.64 10.77
CA VAL A 41 40.59 1.74 10.33
C VAL A 41 41.17 2.39 11.60
N PRO A 42 42.47 2.70 11.65
CA PRO A 42 43.06 3.42 12.77
C PRO A 42 42.31 4.75 13.01
N GLY A 43 41.75 4.93 14.21
CA GLY A 43 40.94 6.11 14.59
C GLY A 43 39.42 5.91 14.58
N ALA A 44 38.92 4.72 14.24
CA ALA A 44 37.48 4.41 14.24
C ALA A 44 36.97 4.01 15.64
N ASP A 45 36.88 4.96 16.57
CA ASP A 45 36.72 4.63 17.99
C ASP A 45 35.28 4.56 18.53
N ARG A 46 34.23 4.53 17.68
CA ARG A 46 32.86 4.34 18.20
C ARG A 46 31.99 3.49 17.27
N ALA A 47 31.56 2.34 17.79
CA ALA A 47 30.36 1.69 17.29
C ALA A 47 29.17 2.61 17.59
N ALA A 48 28.46 3.01 16.55
CA ALA A 48 27.32 3.91 16.65
C ALA A 48 26.03 3.11 16.43
N ALA A 49 25.12 3.16 17.40
CA ALA A 49 23.75 2.73 17.18
C ALA A 49 23.07 3.75 16.26
N LYS A 50 22.58 3.31 15.10
CA LYS A 50 21.75 4.14 14.22
C LYS A 50 20.29 3.78 14.41
N LEU A 51 19.46 4.79 14.65
CA LEU A 51 18.01 4.65 14.68
C LEU A 51 17.46 4.80 13.27
N TYR A 52 16.68 3.80 12.84
CA TYR A 52 15.96 3.81 11.58
C TYR A 52 14.47 3.89 11.86
N ALA A 53 13.82 4.91 11.30
CA ALA A 53 12.37 5.04 11.31
C ALA A 53 11.89 5.22 9.86
N ARG A 54 10.93 4.40 9.46
CA ARG A 54 10.29 4.46 8.15
C ARG A 54 8.78 4.44 8.35
N SER A 55 8.08 5.38 7.72
CA SER A 55 6.62 5.37 7.68
C SER A 55 6.15 5.40 6.24
N ARG A 56 5.09 4.65 5.95
CA ARG A 56 4.42 4.59 4.66
C ARG A 56 2.95 4.90 4.86
N LEU A 57 2.41 5.80 4.05
CA LEU A 57 1.00 6.14 4.00
C LEU A 57 0.52 6.00 2.57
N ARG A 58 -0.54 5.24 2.36
CA ARG A 58 -1.22 5.05 1.08
C ARG A 58 -2.65 5.56 1.20
N MET A 59 -2.98 6.53 0.36
CA MET A 59 -4.32 7.06 0.21
C MET A 59 -4.84 6.64 -1.16
N LYS A 60 -6.01 6.02 -1.18
CA LYS A 60 -6.67 5.58 -2.41
C LYS A 60 -8.09 6.11 -2.43
N PHE A 61 -8.47 6.73 -3.53
CA PHE A 61 -9.83 7.19 -3.79
C PHE A 61 -10.36 6.46 -5.02
N VAL A 62 -11.55 5.89 -4.91
CA VAL A 62 -12.25 5.21 -6.00
C VAL A 62 -13.67 5.75 -6.07
N GLY A 63 -14.16 6.04 -7.27
CA GLY A 63 -15.53 6.44 -7.54
C GLY A 63 -16.08 5.69 -8.75
N GLU A 64 -17.38 5.73 -8.92
CA GLU A 64 -18.09 5.17 -10.07
C GLU A 64 -18.99 6.26 -10.65
N THR A 65 -18.98 6.42 -11.98
CA THR A 65 -19.88 7.35 -12.66
C THR A 65 -21.27 6.73 -12.82
N ASP A 66 -22.28 7.56 -13.09
CA ASP A 66 -23.64 7.08 -13.39
C ASP A 66 -23.69 6.10 -14.59
N GLY A 67 -22.67 6.11 -15.44
CA GLY A 67 -22.49 5.20 -16.57
C GLY A 67 -21.73 3.90 -16.25
N GLY A 68 -21.44 3.63 -14.97
CA GLY A 68 -20.73 2.42 -14.51
C GLY A 68 -19.22 2.43 -14.74
N LEU A 69 -18.63 3.60 -15.02
CA LEU A 69 -17.19 3.72 -15.23
C LEU A 69 -16.48 4.04 -13.91
N THR A 70 -15.53 3.18 -13.53
CA THR A 70 -14.71 3.39 -12.33
C THR A 70 -13.63 4.43 -12.59
N TYR A 71 -13.41 5.34 -11.65
CA TYR A 71 -12.30 6.30 -11.68
C TYR A 71 -11.64 6.37 -10.31
N GLY A 72 -10.40 6.84 -10.25
CA GLY A 72 -9.73 6.94 -8.98
C GLY A 72 -8.36 7.57 -9.00
N ALA A 73 -7.83 7.77 -7.80
CA ALA A 73 -6.49 8.28 -7.56
C ALA A 73 -5.82 7.53 -6.42
N GLU A 74 -4.53 7.28 -6.54
CA GLU A 74 -3.69 6.70 -5.50
C GLU A 74 -2.48 7.60 -5.25
N ILE A 75 -2.19 7.85 -3.97
CA ILE A 75 -1.07 8.64 -3.50
C ILE A 75 -0.34 7.82 -2.44
N GLU A 76 0.96 7.63 -2.63
CA GLU A 76 1.83 6.98 -1.64
C GLU A 76 2.90 7.95 -1.12
N LEU A 77 3.03 7.99 0.21
CA LEU A 77 3.92 8.88 0.96
C LEU A 77 4.86 8.01 1.79
N GLU A 78 6.16 8.28 1.70
CA GLU A 78 7.18 7.50 2.41
C GLU A 78 8.22 8.41 3.09
N ASN A 79 8.35 8.29 4.41
CA ASN A 79 9.39 8.92 5.24
C ASN A 79 10.50 7.88 5.51
N PRO A 80 11.82 8.18 5.44
CA PRO A 80 12.51 9.45 5.73
C PRO A 80 12.68 10.41 4.54
N THR A 81 12.31 10.00 3.32
CA THR A 81 12.71 10.74 2.10
C THR A 81 11.93 12.02 1.84
N GLY A 82 10.85 12.30 2.59
CA GLY A 82 9.97 13.46 2.41
C GLY A 82 9.29 13.56 1.03
N ARG A 83 9.53 12.59 0.14
CA ARG A 83 9.05 12.59 -1.24
C ARG A 83 7.80 11.73 -1.32
N ALA A 84 6.71 12.36 -1.74
CA ALA A 84 5.56 11.64 -2.26
C ALA A 84 6.03 10.82 -3.47
N LYS A 85 5.82 9.51 -3.45
CA LYS A 85 6.18 8.61 -4.55
C LYS A 85 4.90 8.03 -5.11
N ALA A 86 4.71 8.24 -6.41
CA ALA A 86 3.57 7.80 -7.21
C ALA A 86 2.25 8.52 -6.87
N ARG A 87 1.82 9.35 -7.83
CA ARG A 87 0.44 9.78 -8.02
C ARG A 87 -0.08 9.01 -9.22
N ARG A 88 -0.94 8.03 -9.02
CA ARG A 88 -1.62 7.31 -10.11
C ARG A 88 -3.04 7.85 -10.20
N VAL A 89 -3.48 8.24 -11.39
CA VAL A 89 -4.87 8.61 -11.67
C VAL A 89 -5.37 7.66 -12.76
N PHE A 90 -6.58 7.14 -12.61
CA PHE A 90 -7.15 6.21 -13.58
C PHE A 90 -8.63 6.49 -13.83
N ILE A 91 -9.07 6.15 -15.04
CA ILE A 91 -10.43 6.22 -15.55
C ILE A 91 -10.62 4.93 -16.36
N GLY A 92 -11.62 4.12 -16.00
CA GLY A 92 -11.81 2.77 -16.50
C GLY A 92 -11.19 1.68 -15.61
N ARG A 93 -11.51 0.42 -15.92
CA ARG A 93 -10.87 -0.77 -15.34
C ARG A 93 -9.46 -0.96 -15.90
#